data_AF-A0A4Q3CCM8-F1
#
_entry.id   AF-A0A4Q3CCM8-F1
#
_cell.length_a   1.000
_cell.length_b   1.000
_cell.length_c   1.000
_cell.angle_alpha   90.00
_cell.angle_beta   90.00
_cell.angle_gamma   90.00
#
_symmetry.space_group_name_H-M   'P 1'
#
loop_
_entity.id
_entity.type
_entity.pdbx_description
1 polymer ?
#
loop_
_entity_poly.entity_id
_entity_poly.type
_entity_poly.pdbx_seq_one_letter_code
_entity_poly.pdbx_strand_id
1 'polypeptide(L)'
;MPSADSDVEETVIDSEPRRRRVWLRVLLGALDGEIGPDKQVLTDIVVGDPTAPDLTVERAEVAIKYRFGTPTLGRITLVRPRLFGTLRGGQISFGTLDKALFRKTGKPPGLPEFDVRLIDGRALIESDYGPVGVKAEGVGQIDDGFAGFLAVAAPQLNGDGCAAKGASLYG
;
A
#
# COMPACT_ATOMS: atom_id res chain seq x y z
N MET A 1 -55.92 -12.50 -21.76
CA MET A 1 -55.00 -13.38 -21.02
C MET A 1 -53.74 -13.55 -21.83
N PRO A 2 -52.69 -12.81 -21.47
CA PRO A 2 -51.37 -13.42 -21.28
C PRO A 2 -50.71 -12.94 -19.96
N SER A 3 -49.79 -13.77 -19.50
CA SER A 3 -49.15 -13.83 -18.17
C SER A 3 -47.94 -12.91 -18.00
N ALA A 4 -47.73 -12.51 -16.73
CA ALA A 4 -46.63 -11.77 -16.09
C ALA A 4 -45.21 -12.17 -16.56
N ASP A 5 -44.26 -11.27 -16.80
CA ASP A 5 -43.66 -10.17 -16.00
C ASP A 5 -42.50 -10.65 -15.10
N SER A 6 -41.26 -10.44 -15.55
CA SER A 6 -40.26 -9.56 -14.90
C SER A 6 -38.88 -9.79 -15.52
N ASP A 7 -38.55 -8.97 -16.53
CA ASP A 7 -37.18 -8.74 -17.01
C ASP A 7 -36.43 -7.89 -15.97
N VAL A 8 -35.19 -8.30 -15.66
CA VAL A 8 -34.29 -7.54 -14.78
C VAL A 8 -33.68 -6.41 -15.61
N GLU A 9 -34.14 -5.19 -15.35
CA GLU A 9 -33.61 -3.94 -15.89
C GLU A 9 -32.32 -3.56 -15.13
N GLU A 10 -31.16 -3.90 -15.68
CA GLU A 10 -29.86 -3.42 -15.22
C GLU A 10 -29.40 -2.31 -16.17
N THR A 11 -29.62 -1.04 -15.85
CA THR A 11 -28.93 0.06 -16.55
C THR A 11 -28.73 1.32 -15.71
N VAL A 12 -27.54 1.88 -15.89
CA VAL A 12 -27.10 3.28 -15.70
C VAL A 12 -26.57 3.67 -14.32
N ILE A 13 -25.25 3.60 -14.15
CA ILE A 13 -24.49 4.81 -13.75
C ILE A 13 -23.31 5.01 -14.70
N ASP A 14 -23.31 6.24 -15.21
CA ASP A 14 -22.49 6.94 -16.18
C ASP A 14 -20.96 6.85 -16.02
N SER A 15 -20.29 7.38 -17.04
CA SER A 15 -19.09 6.91 -17.69
C SER A 15 -17.95 7.94 -17.61
N GLU A 16 -16.83 7.55 -17.02
CA GLU A 16 -15.53 8.24 -17.20
C GLU A 16 -14.45 7.22 -17.61
N PRO A 17 -14.10 7.14 -18.92
CA PRO A 17 -13.50 5.93 -19.50
C PRO A 17 -11.96 5.84 -19.40
N ARG A 18 -11.26 6.81 -18.77
CA ARG A 18 -9.79 6.83 -18.74
C ARG A 18 -9.13 6.27 -17.48
N ARG A 19 -9.87 5.99 -16.41
CA ARG A 19 -9.34 5.51 -15.11
C ARG A 19 -9.42 4.00 -14.88
N ARG A 20 -9.82 3.19 -15.87
CA ARG A 20 -10.04 1.75 -15.69
C ARG A 20 -8.84 0.84 -15.98
N ARG A 21 -7.74 1.35 -16.55
CA ARG A 21 -6.57 0.49 -16.88
C ARG A 21 -5.77 0.02 -15.67
N VAL A 22 -5.77 0.76 -14.55
CA VAL A 22 -5.03 0.36 -13.35
C VAL A 22 -5.76 -0.74 -12.58
N TRP A 23 -7.09 -0.62 -12.43
CA TRP A 23 -7.92 -1.66 -11.81
C TRP A 23 -8.01 -2.94 -12.66
N LEU A 24 -8.02 -2.82 -13.99
CA LEU A 24 -8.10 -4.00 -14.86
C LEU A 24 -6.79 -4.81 -14.88
N ARG A 25 -5.63 -4.20 -14.60
CA ARG A 25 -4.36 -4.93 -14.47
C ARG A 25 -4.25 -5.68 -13.13
N VAL A 26 -4.87 -5.16 -12.06
CA VAL A 26 -5.06 -5.88 -10.80
C VAL A 26 -5.96 -7.12 -10.99
N LEU A 27 -6.92 -7.06 -11.92
CA LEU A 27 -7.76 -8.21 -12.29
C LEU A 27 -7.07 -9.19 -13.25
N LEU A 28 -6.16 -8.72 -14.13
CA LEU A 28 -5.49 -9.56 -15.14
C LEU A 28 -4.16 -10.19 -14.66
N GLY A 29 -3.58 -9.72 -13.55
CA GLY A 29 -2.42 -10.37 -12.91
C GLY A 29 -2.80 -11.59 -12.05
N ALA A 30 -4.10 -11.83 -11.82
CA ALA A 30 -4.63 -12.92 -11.01
C ALA A 30 -4.66 -14.29 -11.75
N LEU A 31 -3.73 -14.53 -12.67
CA LEU A 31 -3.68 -15.78 -13.43
C LEU A 31 -2.91 -16.91 -12.72
N ASP A 32 -2.31 -16.65 -11.55
CA ASP A 32 -1.55 -17.64 -10.76
C ASP A 32 -1.87 -17.61 -9.25
N GLY A 33 -3.04 -17.09 -8.86
CA GLY A 33 -3.46 -16.98 -7.46
C GLY A 33 -4.55 -17.99 -7.09
N GLU A 34 -4.42 -18.67 -5.95
CA GLU A 34 -5.53 -19.36 -5.30
C GLU A 34 -6.56 -18.32 -4.83
N ILE A 35 -7.65 -18.17 -5.57
CA ILE A 35 -8.78 -17.31 -5.18
C ILE A 35 -9.73 -18.17 -4.33
N GLY A 36 -9.60 -18.08 -3.00
CA GLY A 36 -10.59 -18.61 -2.07
C GLY A 36 -11.67 -17.54 -1.79
N PRO A 37 -12.91 -17.92 -1.41
CA PRO A 37 -14.00 -16.97 -1.12
C PRO A 37 -13.66 -15.95 0.00
N ASP A 38 -12.64 -16.26 0.82
CA ASP A 38 -12.27 -15.49 2.02
C ASP A 38 -10.91 -14.79 1.91
N LYS A 39 -10.17 -14.98 0.80
CA LYS A 39 -8.80 -14.50 0.65
C LYS A 39 -8.44 -14.22 -0.80
N GLN A 40 -7.88 -13.04 -1.04
CA GLN A 40 -7.28 -12.68 -2.32
C GLN A 40 -5.75 -12.68 -2.20
N VAL A 41 -5.08 -13.41 -3.09
CA VAL A 41 -3.61 -13.43 -3.19
C VAL A 41 -3.21 -12.77 -4.50
N LEU A 42 -2.33 -11.78 -4.42
CA LEU A 42 -1.72 -11.12 -5.56
C LEU A 42 -0.21 -11.27 -5.47
N THR A 43 0.45 -11.56 -6.59
CA THR A 43 1.91 -11.64 -6.67
C THR A 43 2.47 -10.60 -7.64
N ASP A 44 3.75 -10.30 -7.51
CA ASP A 44 4.53 -9.45 -8.43
C ASP A 44 3.87 -8.09 -8.69
N ILE A 45 3.44 -7.45 -7.60
CA ILE A 45 2.70 -6.19 -7.62
C ILE A 45 3.70 -5.06 -7.81
N VAL A 46 3.40 -4.19 -8.77
CA VAL A 46 4.13 -2.95 -9.01
C VAL A 46 3.16 -1.78 -9.00
N VAL A 47 3.43 -0.79 -8.17
CA VAL A 47 2.67 0.46 -8.07
C VAL A 47 3.56 1.63 -8.50
N GLY A 48 3.02 2.51 -9.33
CA GLY A 48 3.76 3.64 -9.90
C GLY A 48 4.28 3.37 -11.31
N ASP A 49 5.41 3.98 -11.66
CA ASP A 49 6.08 3.78 -12.94
C ASP A 49 6.75 2.39 -12.96
N PRO A 50 6.49 1.51 -13.94
CA PRO A 50 7.13 0.19 -14.01
C PRO A 50 8.67 0.24 -14.11
N THR A 51 9.23 1.34 -14.60
CA THR A 51 10.69 1.56 -14.71
C THR A 51 11.29 2.23 -13.49
N ALA A 52 10.46 2.86 -12.65
CA ALA A 52 10.82 3.50 -11.40
C ALA A 52 9.68 3.32 -10.38
N PRO A 53 9.52 2.10 -9.84
CA PRO A 53 8.34 1.77 -9.04
C PRO A 53 8.35 2.48 -7.69
N ASP A 54 7.18 3.00 -7.29
CA ASP A 54 6.99 3.62 -5.97
C ASP A 54 6.85 2.53 -4.89
N LEU A 55 6.25 1.39 -5.25
CA LEU A 55 6.17 0.20 -4.39
C LEU A 55 6.20 -1.05 -5.24
N THR A 56 7.01 -2.01 -4.83
CA THR A 56 6.88 -3.40 -5.29
C THR A 56 6.51 -4.30 -4.12
N VAL A 57 5.69 -5.30 -4.38
CA VAL A 57 5.35 -6.32 -3.38
C VAL A 57 5.39 -7.66 -4.09
N GLU A 58 6.18 -8.58 -3.55
CA GLU A 58 6.26 -9.91 -4.13
C GLU A 58 4.95 -10.68 -3.97
N ARG A 59 4.34 -10.60 -2.79
CA ARG A 59 3.05 -11.23 -2.51
C ARG A 59 2.25 -10.39 -1.53
N ALA A 60 1.04 -10.04 -1.91
CA ALA A 60 0.05 -9.46 -1.03
C ALA A 60 -1.10 -10.45 -0.81
N GLU A 61 -1.49 -10.61 0.44
CA GLU A 61 -2.67 -11.40 0.82
C GLU A 61 -3.67 -10.48 1.50
N VAL A 62 -4.86 -10.37 0.92
CA VAL A 62 -5.95 -9.57 1.47
C VAL A 62 -7.00 -10.52 2.00
N ALA A 63 -7.16 -10.57 3.32
CA ALA A 63 -8.24 -11.32 3.94
C ALA A 63 -9.56 -10.54 3.81
N ILE A 64 -10.66 -11.24 3.54
CA ILE A 64 -12.00 -10.68 3.54
C ILE A 64 -12.72 -11.23 4.78
N LYS A 65 -13.26 -10.35 5.61
CA LYS A 65 -14.04 -10.73 6.80
C LYS A 65 -15.48 -10.33 6.63
N TYR A 66 -16.41 -11.20 6.99
CA TYR A 66 -17.83 -10.86 7.00
C TYR A 66 -18.24 -10.38 8.40
N ARG A 67 -18.72 -9.14 8.51
CA ARG A 67 -19.29 -8.59 9.74
C ARG A 67 -20.74 -8.20 9.47
N PHE A 68 -21.68 -8.82 10.19
CA PHE A 68 -23.13 -8.65 9.98
C PHE A 68 -23.58 -8.89 8.52
N GLY A 69 -22.97 -9.85 7.82
CA GLY A 69 -23.29 -10.16 6.42
C GLY A 69 -22.68 -9.19 5.39
N THR A 70 -21.97 -8.14 5.81
CA THR A 70 -21.24 -7.25 4.90
C THR A 70 -19.77 -7.67 4.82
N PRO A 71 -19.20 -7.84 3.61
CA PRO A 71 -17.77 -8.06 3.46
C PRO A 71 -17.00 -6.80 3.86
N THR A 72 -15.97 -6.99 4.68
CA THR A 72 -15.07 -5.96 5.19
C THR A 72 -13.64 -6.37 4.92
N LEU A 73 -12.76 -5.39 4.69
CA LEU A 73 -11.33 -5.66 4.58
C LEU A 73 -10.81 -6.18 5.92
N GLY A 74 -10.23 -7.38 5.87
CA GLY A 74 -9.48 -7.94 6.97
C GLY A 74 -8.03 -7.48 6.92
N ARG A 75 -7.15 -8.35 7.42
CA ARG A 75 -5.70 -8.10 7.44
C ARG A 75 -5.12 -8.16 6.03
N ILE A 76 -4.19 -7.26 5.75
CA ILE A 76 -3.36 -7.25 4.55
C ILE A 76 -1.96 -7.76 4.93
N THR A 77 -1.54 -8.91 4.39
CA THR A 77 -0.18 -9.42 4.57
C THR A 77 0.65 -9.06 3.36
N LEU A 78 1.74 -8.31 3.56
CA LEU A 78 2.68 -7.94 2.51
C LEU A 78 4.00 -8.67 2.72
N VAL A 79 4.41 -9.45 1.72
CA VAL A 79 5.67 -10.18 1.69
C VAL A 79 6.67 -9.43 0.83
N ARG A 80 7.82 -9.15 1.43
CA ARG A 80 8.94 -8.41 0.85
C ARG A 80 8.51 -7.10 0.15
N PRO A 81 7.66 -6.25 0.77
CA PRO A 81 7.36 -4.96 0.16
C PRO A 81 8.63 -4.10 0.09
N ARG A 82 8.85 -3.45 -1.06
CA ARG A 82 9.91 -2.48 -1.30
C ARG A 82 9.29 -1.15 -1.64
N LEU A 83 9.29 -0.23 -0.69
CA LEU A 83 8.74 1.11 -0.85
C LEU A 83 9.86 2.09 -1.25
N PHE A 84 9.56 3.00 -2.16
CA PHE A 84 10.41 4.14 -2.47
C PHE A 84 9.69 5.43 -2.09
N GLY A 85 10.43 6.37 -1.51
CA GLY A 85 9.92 7.67 -1.15
C GLY A 85 10.98 8.76 -1.20
N THR A 86 10.52 9.99 -1.12
CA THR A 86 11.38 11.18 -1.08
C THR A 86 10.99 12.05 0.11
N LEU A 87 11.97 12.71 0.70
CA LEU A 87 11.80 13.68 1.79
C LEU A 87 12.48 14.99 1.39
N ARG A 88 11.69 15.94 0.88
CA ARG A 88 12.22 17.24 0.44
C ARG A 88 11.54 18.38 1.18
N GLY A 89 12.32 19.31 1.71
CA GLY A 89 11.80 20.46 2.47
C GLY A 89 10.91 20.05 3.66
N GLY A 90 11.19 18.90 4.28
CA GLY A 90 10.38 18.33 5.37
C GLY A 90 9.08 17.65 4.93
N GLN A 91 8.83 17.51 3.62
CA GLN A 91 7.66 16.84 3.07
C GLN A 91 8.01 15.44 2.56
N ILE A 92 7.34 14.43 3.10
CA ILE A 92 7.46 13.05 2.64
C ILE A 92 6.50 12.77 1.48
N SER A 93 6.98 12.07 0.45
CA SER A 93 6.17 11.63 -0.69
C SER A 93 6.58 10.22 -1.12
N PHE A 94 5.58 9.39 -1.42
CA PHE A 94 5.68 8.04 -1.97
C PHE A 94 5.12 7.99 -3.40
N GLY A 95 5.17 9.12 -4.11
CA GLY A 95 4.74 9.23 -5.50
C GLY A 95 3.24 8.95 -5.67
N THR A 96 2.90 7.90 -6.42
CA THR A 96 1.50 7.56 -6.72
C THR A 96 0.73 7.03 -5.51
N LEU A 97 1.43 6.52 -4.49
CA LEU A 97 0.83 6.00 -3.25
C LEU A 97 0.29 7.09 -2.33
N ASP A 98 0.73 8.34 -2.49
CA ASP A 98 0.30 9.46 -1.64
C ASP A 98 -1.22 9.61 -1.61
N LYS A 99 -1.91 9.28 -2.71
CA LYS A 99 -3.37 9.33 -2.80
C LYS A 99 -4.06 8.26 -1.96
N ALA A 100 -3.41 7.12 -1.77
CA ALA A 100 -3.91 6.01 -0.99
C ALA A 100 -3.55 6.14 0.50
N LEU A 101 -2.33 6.60 0.79
CA LEU A 101 -1.79 6.75 2.13
C LEU A 101 -2.28 8.03 2.82
N PHE A 102 -2.27 9.17 2.12
CA PHE A 102 -2.63 10.47 2.68
C PHE A 102 -4.02 10.90 2.20
N ARG A 103 -5.06 10.25 2.73
CA ARG A 103 -6.45 10.59 2.40
C ARG A 103 -6.77 12.03 2.83
N LYS A 104 -7.26 12.85 1.89
CA LYS A 104 -7.77 14.21 2.16
C LYS A 104 -9.13 14.17 2.89
N THR A 105 -9.16 13.74 4.15
CA THR A 105 -10.42 13.59 4.91
C THR A 105 -10.73 14.76 5.84
N GLY A 106 -10.05 15.91 5.69
CA GLY A 106 -10.20 17.05 6.61
C GLY A 106 -9.69 16.77 8.05
N LYS A 107 -9.24 15.54 8.31
CA LYS A 107 -8.50 15.11 9.49
C LYS A 107 -7.01 15.41 9.32
N PRO A 108 -6.22 15.46 10.43
CA PRO A 108 -4.77 15.59 10.35
C PRO A 108 -4.17 14.54 9.39
N PRO A 109 -3.10 14.88 8.66
CA PRO A 109 -2.41 13.91 7.82
C PRO A 109 -1.99 12.70 8.67
N GLY A 110 -2.43 11.52 8.27
CA GLY A 110 -2.19 10.28 9.00
C GLY A 110 -2.32 9.09 8.06
N LEU A 111 -1.76 7.96 8.49
CA LEU A 111 -1.87 6.70 7.78
C LEU A 111 -3.30 6.15 7.91
N PRO A 112 -3.77 5.34 6.95
CA PRO A 112 -5.11 4.75 7.01
C PRO A 112 -5.20 3.65 8.07
N GLU A 113 -6.40 3.46 8.62
CA GLU A 113 -6.75 2.37 9.54
C GLU A 113 -6.75 0.99 8.82
N PHE A 114 -5.56 0.45 8.55
CA PHE A 114 -5.37 -0.87 7.94
C PHE A 114 -4.59 -1.80 8.88
N ASP A 115 -5.16 -2.97 9.18
CA ASP A 115 -4.43 -4.07 9.83
C ASP A 115 -3.48 -4.70 8.81
N VAL A 116 -2.19 -4.45 8.98
CA VAL A 116 -1.13 -4.90 8.07
C VAL A 116 -0.18 -5.85 8.79
N ARG A 117 0.22 -6.92 8.11
CA ARG A 117 1.38 -7.73 8.48
C ARG A 117 2.49 -7.51 7.46
N LEU A 118 3.65 -7.06 7.91
CA LEU A 118 4.85 -6.87 7.08
C LEU A 118 5.83 -8.01 7.31
N ILE A 119 6.22 -8.68 6.24
CA ILE A 119 7.24 -9.73 6.24
C ILE A 119 8.40 -9.24 5.37
N ASP A 120 9.57 -8.98 5.97
CA ASP A 120 10.74 -8.35 5.34
C ASP A 120 10.40 -7.06 4.55
N GLY A 121 9.65 -6.14 5.16
CA GLY A 121 9.38 -4.85 4.56
C GLY A 121 10.62 -3.99 4.52
N ARG A 122 10.88 -3.31 3.40
CA ARG A 122 11.96 -2.34 3.27
C ARG A 122 11.49 -1.08 2.56
N ALA A 123 12.04 0.05 2.96
CA ALA A 123 11.85 1.31 2.27
C ALA A 123 13.18 1.99 2.02
N LEU A 124 13.27 2.73 0.91
CA LEU A 124 14.31 3.70 0.65
C LEU A 124 13.67 5.08 0.58
N ILE A 125 14.19 6.01 1.38
CA ILE A 125 13.74 7.40 1.40
C ILE A 125 14.92 8.26 0.96
N GLU A 126 14.80 8.91 -0.19
CA GLU A 126 15.76 9.92 -0.63
C GLU A 126 15.43 11.25 0.03
N SER A 127 16.27 11.69 0.96
CA SER A 127 16.10 12.99 1.60
C SER A 127 17.08 14.03 1.05
N ASP A 128 16.78 15.31 1.28
CA ASP A 128 17.72 16.41 1.02
C ASP A 128 19.06 16.23 1.77
N TYR A 129 19.07 15.42 2.82
CA TYR A 129 20.26 15.14 3.62
C TYR A 129 21.02 13.89 3.17
N GLY A 130 20.41 13.02 2.35
CA GLY A 130 20.98 11.74 1.95
C GLY A 130 19.97 10.59 2.01
N PRO A 131 20.35 9.39 1.53
CA PRO A 131 19.46 8.24 1.52
C PRO A 131 19.28 7.65 2.92
N VAL A 132 18.03 7.31 3.25
CA VAL A 132 17.66 6.62 4.48
C VAL A 132 16.98 5.31 4.11
N GLY A 133 17.57 4.19 4.54
CA GLY A 133 16.98 2.86 4.44
C GLY A 133 16.18 2.54 5.69
N VAL A 134 15.03 1.90 5.50
CA VAL A 134 14.19 1.39 6.58
C VAL A 134 13.92 -0.09 6.33
N LYS A 135 13.92 -0.89 7.38
CA LYS A 135 13.45 -2.27 7.39
C LYS A 135 12.41 -2.41 8.50
N ALA A 136 11.29 -3.04 8.19
CA ALA A 136 10.20 -3.25 9.15
C ALA A 136 9.62 -4.66 9.00
N GLU A 137 9.37 -5.30 10.13
CA GLU A 137 8.67 -6.59 10.21
C GLU A 137 7.74 -6.56 11.41
N GLY A 138 6.48 -6.97 11.23
CA GLY A 138 5.52 -6.85 12.31
C GLY A 138 4.08 -7.01 11.86
N VAL A 139 3.17 -6.72 12.78
CA VAL A 139 1.73 -6.83 12.57
C VAL A 139 0.96 -5.85 13.45
N GLY A 140 -0.13 -5.30 12.91
CA GLY A 140 -1.04 -4.41 13.65
C GLY A 140 -1.63 -3.35 12.74
N GLN A 141 -2.37 -2.39 13.31
CA GLN A 141 -2.86 -1.27 12.49
C GLN A 141 -1.71 -0.31 12.21
N ILE A 142 -1.62 0.15 10.96
CA ILE A 142 -0.49 0.96 10.49
C ILE A 142 -0.56 2.41 11.00
N ASP A 143 -1.73 2.87 11.42
CA ASP A 143 -1.97 4.16 12.04
C ASP A 143 -1.76 4.15 13.56
N ASP A 144 -2.17 3.08 14.24
CA ASP A 144 -1.93 2.87 15.68
C ASP A 144 -1.87 1.38 16.07
N GLY A 145 -0.89 1.01 16.90
CA GLY A 145 -0.78 -0.36 17.42
C GLY A 145 -0.06 -1.38 16.52
N PHE A 146 0.79 -0.92 15.58
CA PHE A 146 1.74 -1.81 14.89
C PHE A 146 2.80 -2.32 15.87
N ALA A 147 2.87 -3.63 16.04
CA ALA A 147 3.86 -4.29 16.89
C ALA A 147 4.86 -5.07 16.02
N GLY A 148 6.15 -4.81 16.22
CA GLY A 148 7.18 -5.43 15.40
C GLY A 148 8.56 -4.84 15.63
N PHE A 149 9.46 -5.13 14.71
CA PHE A 149 10.80 -4.59 14.65
C PHE A 149 10.89 -3.53 13.55
N LEU A 150 11.54 -2.42 13.87
CA LEU A 150 11.91 -1.36 12.96
C LEU A 150 13.41 -1.16 13.02
N ALA A 151 14.06 -1.11 11.87
CA ALA A 151 15.45 -0.71 11.75
C ALA A 151 15.56 0.40 10.70
N VAL A 152 16.33 1.43 11.01
CA VAL A 152 16.62 2.57 10.14
C VAL A 152 18.13 2.67 10.01
N ALA A 153 18.61 2.90 8.79
CA ALA A 153 20.02 3.08 8.49
C ALA A 153 20.22 4.20 7.49
N ALA A 154 21.12 5.13 7.78
CA ALA A 154 21.52 6.21 6.90
C ALA A 154 23.05 6.19 6.75
N PRO A 155 23.58 5.75 5.59
CA PRO A 155 25.04 5.63 5.38
C PRO A 155 25.76 6.98 5.52
N GLN A 156 25.15 8.04 5.00
CA GLN A 156 25.64 9.40 5.12
C GLN A 156 24.45 10.37 5.12
N LEU A 157 24.47 11.29 6.08
CA LEU A 157 23.56 12.42 6.17
C LEU A 157 24.37 13.71 6.19
N ASN A 158 24.02 14.68 5.36
CA ASN A 158 24.66 15.99 5.31
C ASN A 158 23.59 17.08 5.37
N GLY A 159 23.66 17.98 6.34
CA GLY A 159 22.69 19.06 6.49
C GLY A 159 23.24 20.16 7.38
N ASP A 160 22.96 21.42 7.02
CA ASP A 160 23.32 22.61 7.82
C ASP A 160 24.81 22.67 8.22
N GLY A 161 25.70 22.23 7.34
CA GLY A 161 27.15 22.18 7.59
C GLY A 161 27.61 21.03 8.50
N CYS A 162 26.69 20.18 8.96
CA CYS A 162 26.99 18.96 9.71
C CYS A 162 26.96 17.73 8.78
N ALA A 163 27.80 16.74 9.08
CA ALA A 163 27.78 15.44 8.41
C ALA A 163 27.79 14.30 9.45
N ALA A 164 26.86 13.36 9.30
CA ALA A 164 26.82 12.12 10.05
C ALA A 164 27.08 10.94 9.11
N LYS A 165 27.80 9.92 9.60
CA LYS A 165 28.13 8.71 8.84
C LYS A 165 27.70 7.46 9.61
N GLY A 166 27.12 6.49 8.93
CA GLY A 166 26.72 5.21 9.51
C GLY A 166 25.66 5.33 10.60
N ALA A 167 24.76 6.31 10.51
CA ALA A 167 23.69 6.46 11.49
C ALA A 167 22.72 5.27 11.40
N SER A 168 22.34 4.70 12.55
CA SER A 168 21.35 3.62 12.61
C SER A 168 20.51 3.69 13.88
N LEU A 169 19.28 3.20 13.79
CA LEU A 169 18.32 3.07 14.88
C LEU A 169 17.62 1.73 14.72
N TYR A 170 17.41 0.99 15.81
CA TYR A 170 16.66 -0.26 15.78
C TYR A 170 15.86 -0.46 17.08
N GLY A 171 14.70 -1.08 16.98
CA GLY A 171 13.80 -1.33 18.12
C GLY A 171 12.57 -2.13 17.74
#